data_AF-A0A3D2EPY3-F1
#
_entry.id   AF-A0A3D2EPY3-F1
#
_cell.length_a   1.000
_cell.length_b   1.000
_cell.length_c   1.000
_cell.angle_alpha   90.00
_cell.angle_beta   90.00
_cell.angle_gamma   90.00
#
_symmetry.space_group_name_H-M   'P 1'
#
loop_
_entity.id
_entity.type
_entity.pdbx_description
1 polymer ?
#
loop_
_entity_poly.entity_id
_entity_poly.type
_entity_poly.pdbx_seq_one_letter_code
_entity_poly.pdbx_strand_id
1 'polypeptide(L)' 'MQLDETDQKILRLIQLDATLPLEEIARQIGSTKSPVWNRIKKLKAAGVIDREVAILNAEKIGLTETF' A
#
# COMPACT_ATOMS: atom_id res chain seq x y z
N MET A 1 3.07 -17.84 3.09
CA MET A 1 3.88 -16.94 2.23
C MET A 1 4.96 -16.32 3.09
N GLN A 2 6.21 -16.29 2.63
CA GLN A 2 7.29 -15.57 3.32
C GLN A 2 7.52 -14.26 2.59
N LEU A 3 7.45 -13.12 3.30
CA LEU A 3 7.69 -11.80 2.72
C LEU A 3 9.19 -11.57 2.59
N ASP A 4 9.63 -11.22 1.37
CA ASP A 4 11.01 -10.80 1.14
C ASP A 4 11.21 -9.28 1.39
N GLU A 5 12.45 -8.82 1.33
CA GLU A 5 12.77 -7.40 1.56
C GLU A 5 12.09 -6.46 0.55
N THR A 6 11.84 -6.94 -0.67
CA THR A 6 11.20 -6.14 -1.71
C THR A 6 9.71 -5.98 -1.40
N ASP A 7 9.05 -7.06 -0.97
CA ASP A 7 7.66 -7.03 -0.52
C ASP A 7 7.51 -6.06 0.67
N GLN A 8 8.43 -6.10 1.64
CA GLN A 8 8.42 -5.16 2.76
C GLN A 8 8.57 -3.71 2.32
N LYS A 9 9.45 -3.41 1.36
CA LYS A 9 9.59 -2.06 0.80
C LYS A 9 8.33 -1.60 0.09
N ILE A 10 7.71 -2.46 -0.72
CA ILE A 10 6.42 -2.16 -1.39
C ILE A 10 5.33 -1.87 -0.36
N LEU A 11 5.20 -2.70 0.67
CA LEU A 11 4.20 -2.52 1.72
C LEU A 11 4.41 -1.20 2.49
N ARG A 12 5.67 -0.83 2.77
CA ARG A 12 5.98 0.47 3.41
C ARG A 12 5.54 1.65 2.54
N LEU A 13 5.78 1.58 1.23
CA LEU A 13 5.37 2.65 0.31
C LEU A 13 3.84 2.76 0.21
N ILE A 14 3.14 1.63 0.07
CA ILE A 14 1.67 1.62 -0.01
C ILE A 14 1.02 2.07 1.31
N GLN A 15 1.58 1.68 2.45
CA GLN A 15 1.08 2.13 3.76
C GLN A 15 1.26 3.63 3.98
N LEU A 16 2.32 4.21 3.40
CA LEU A 16 2.53 5.66 3.44
C LEU A 16 1.55 6.37 2.49
N ASP A 17 1.41 5.87 1.27
CA ASP A 17 0.51 6.40 0.26
C ASP A 17 0.10 5.32 -0.75
N ALA A 18 -1.13 4.83 -0.62
CA ALA A 18 -1.68 3.82 -1.51
C ALA A 18 -2.07 4.37 -2.89
N THR A 19 -2.02 5.69 -3.10
CA THR A 19 -2.30 6.33 -4.38
C THR A 19 -1.07 6.44 -5.29
N LEU A 20 0.11 6.04 -4.80
CA LEU A 20 1.36 6.06 -5.56
C LEU A 20 1.24 5.27 -6.87
N PRO A 21 1.63 5.87 -8.01
CA PRO A 21 1.72 5.15 -9.28
C PRO A 21 2.71 3.97 -9.18
N LEU A 22 2.38 2.86 -9.84
CA LEU A 22 3.22 1.65 -9.83
C LEU A 22 4.63 1.92 -10.38
N GLU A 23 4.75 2.81 -11.36
CA GLU A 23 6.01 3.28 -11.92
C GLU A 23 6.89 3.96 -10.87
N GLU A 24 6.28 4.73 -9.98
CA GLU A 24 6.99 5.43 -8.91
C GLU A 24 7.45 4.46 -7.82
N ILE A 25 6.59 3.53 -7.41
CA ILE A 25 6.96 2.43 -6.50
C ILE A 25 8.13 1.64 -7.09
N ALA A 26 8.06 1.29 -8.37
CA ALA A 26 9.12 0.57 -9.07
C ALA A 26 10.44 1.35 -9.10
N ARG A 27 10.39 2.65 -9.39
CA ARG A 27 11.56 3.54 -9.37
C ARG A 27 12.23 3.58 -8.00
N GLN A 28 11.45 3.73 -6.92
CA GLN A 28 11.99 3.83 -5.57
C GLN A 28 12.65 2.54 -5.06
N ILE A 29 12.20 1.37 -5.54
CA ILE A 29 12.76 0.08 -5.13
C ILE A 29 13.76 -0.51 -6.15
N GLY A 30 14.10 0.23 -7.21
CA GLY A 30 15.03 -0.23 -8.24
C GLY A 30 14.50 -1.37 -9.11
N SER A 31 13.21 -1.35 -9.45
CA SER A 31 12.52 -2.37 -10.24
C SER A 31 11.78 -1.77 -11.44
N THR A 32 11.05 -2.62 -12.18
CA THR A 32 10.12 -2.20 -13.25
C THR A 32 8.68 -2.44 -12.83
N LYS A 33 7.74 -1.81 -13.54
CA LYS A 33 6.31 -1.84 -13.20
C LYS A 33 5.73 -3.25 -13.08
N SER A 34 6.05 -4.14 -14.03
CA SER A 34 5.43 -5.48 -14.11
C SER A 34 5.75 -6.38 -12.90
N PRO A 35 7.02 -6.50 -12.44
CA PRO A 35 7.35 -7.18 -11.19
C PRO A 35 6.63 -6.62 -9.96
N VAL A 36 6.57 -5.29 -9.81
CA VAL A 36 5.89 -4.63 -8.68
C VAL A 36 4.40 -4.95 -8.69
N TRP A 37 3.75 -4.84 -9.85
CA TRP A 37 2.34 -5.18 -10.01
C TRP A 37 2.05 -6.64 -9.62
N ASN A 38 2.88 -7.58 -10.07
CA ASN A 38 2.73 -9.00 -9.74
C ASN A 38 2.88 -9.26 -8.23
N ARG A 39 3.80 -8.56 -7.56
CA ARG A 39 3.99 -8.66 -6.11
C ARG A 39 2.78 -8.13 -5.35
N ILE A 40 2.31 -6.92 -5.68
CA ILE A 40 1.10 -6.33 -5.06
C ILE A 40 -0.11 -7.24 -5.25
N LYS A 41 -0.31 -7.78 -6.46
CA LYS A 41 -1.38 -8.74 -6.75
C LYS A 41 -1.31 -9.98 -5.85
N LYS A 42 -0.11 -10.55 -5.65
CA LYS A 42 0.10 -11.69 -4.75
C LYS A 42 -0.16 -11.32 -3.29
N LEU A 43 0.29 -10.15 -2.84
CA LEU A 43 0.07 -9.66 -1.47
C LEU A 43 -1.42 -9.46 -1.17
N LYS A 44 -2.19 -8.90 -2.12
CA LYS A 44 -3.66 -8.80 -2.03
C LYS A 44 -4.32 -10.18 -2.01
N ALA A 45 -3.97 -11.07 -2.94
CA ALA A 45 -4.54 -12.42 -3.01
C ALA A 45 -4.22 -13.28 -1.77
N ALA A 46 -3.09 -13.04 -1.12
CA ALA A 46 -2.68 -13.73 0.10
C ALA A 46 -3.28 -13.13 1.38
N GLY A 47 -4.07 -12.05 1.28
CA GLY A 47 -4.64 -11.34 2.44
C GLY A 47 -3.61 -10.55 3.26
N VAL A 48 -2.39 -10.34 2.74
CA VAL A 48 -1.38 -9.49 3.39
C VAL A 48 -1.78 -8.02 3.29
N ILE A 49 -2.35 -7.63 2.16
CA ILE A 49 -3.07 -6.37 2.01
C ILE A 49 -4.56 -6.68 2.14
N ASP A 50 -5.13 -6.38 3.31
CA ASP A 50 -6.55 -6.60 3.61
C ASP A 50 -7.44 -5.64 2.80
N ARG A 51 -7.13 -4.33 2.84
CA ARG A 51 -7.86 -3.28 2.15
C ARG A 51 -7.03 -1.99 2.05
N GLU A 52 -7.39 -1.15 1.08
CA GLU A 52 -6.92 0.24 0.96
C GLU A 52 -8.06 1.15 1.39
N VAL A 53 -7.79 2.08 2.32
CA VAL A 53 -8.83 2.95 2.92
C VAL A 53 -8.41 4.41 2.87
N ALA A 54 -9.40 5.30 2.76
CA ALA A 54 -9.20 6.72 3.01
C ALA A 54 -9.23 6.98 4.52
N ILE A 55 -8.24 7.70 5.03
CA ILE A 55 -8.23 8.18 6.41
C ILE A 55 -8.91 9.56 6.44
N LEU A 56 -10.07 9.64 7.09
CA LEU A 56 -10.86 10.87 7.12
C LEU A 56 -10.45 11.74 8.29
N ASN A 57 -10.47 13.06 8.07
CA ASN A 57 -10.38 14.01 9.18
C ASN A 57 -11.73 14.08 9.88
N ALA A 58 -11.77 13.61 11.13
CA ALA A 58 -12.99 13.54 11.94
C ALA A 58 -13.67 14.90 12.15
N GLU A 59 -12.91 15.95 12.48
CA GLU A 59 -13.45 17.30 12.71
C GLU A 59 -14.11 17.87 11.45
N LYS A 60 -13.49 17.67 10.28
CA LYS A 60 -14.02 18.16 8.99
C LYS A 60 -15.29 17.47 8.56
N ILE A 61 -15.57 16.28 9.08
CA ILE A 61 -16.81 15.53 8.83
C ILE A 61 -17.78 15.58 10.00
N GLY A 62 -17.54 16.44 11.00
CA GLY A 62 -18.46 16.67 12.12
C GLY A 62 -18.47 15.56 13.17
N LEU A 63 -17.44 14.71 13.21
CA LEU A 63 -17.26 13.70 14.25
C LEU A 63 -16.35 14.27 15.35
N THR A 64 -16.97 14.88 16.37
CA THR A 64 -16.26 15.55 17.47
C THR A 64 -16.06 14.68 18.70
N GLU A 65 -16.71 13.51 18.76
CA GLU A 65 -16.62 12.59 19.89
C GLU A 65 -16.20 11.20 19.40
N THR A 66 -15.27 10.60 20.14
CA THR A 66 -14.89 9.19 19.96
C THR A 66 -15.60 8.40 21.06
N PHE A 67 -16.39 7.40 20.67
CA PHE A 67 -17.07 6.50 21.61
C PHE A 67 -16.10 5.52 22.26
#